data_AF-A0A8C0G4Q4-F1
#
_entry.id   AF-A0A8C0G4Q4-F1
#
_cell.length_a   1.000
_cell.length_b   1.000
_cell.length_c   1.000
_cell.angle_alpha   90.00
_cell.angle_beta   90.00
_cell.angle_gamma   90.00
#
_symmetry.space_group_name_H-M   'P 1'
#
loop_
_entity.id
_entity.type
_entity.pdbx_description
1 polymer ?
#
loop_
_entity_poly.entity_id
_entity_poly.type
_entity_poly.pdbx_seq_one_letter_code
_entity_poly.pdbx_strand_id
1 'polypeptide(L)'
;MTELSVLVLPSYSQYVVLVPTVVRSDSPQTACVQFHGLSEPLSLSIILEYGSVQKTLFEEFVTKNDSFKCGEFKVFSVLRLLKQV
;
A
#
# COMPACT_ATOMS: atom_id res chain seq x y z
N MET A 1 -37.73 -26.03 10.34
CA MET A 1 -36.41 -25.72 10.92
C MET A 1 -35.66 -24.93 9.85
N THR A 2 -35.18 -23.75 10.20
CA THR A 2 -34.84 -22.60 9.34
C THR A 2 -33.77 -22.84 8.27
N GLU A 3 -33.96 -22.15 7.13
CA GLU A 3 -32.98 -21.89 6.07
C GLU A 3 -31.60 -21.50 6.62
N LEU A 4 -30.55 -22.17 6.15
CA LEU A 4 -29.16 -21.74 6.29
C LEU A 4 -28.50 -21.70 4.92
N SER A 5 -29.14 -20.98 3.99
CA SER A 5 -28.66 -20.72 2.63
C SER A 5 -27.78 -19.47 2.54
N VAL A 6 -27.34 -18.88 3.66
CA VAL A 6 -26.27 -17.87 3.62
C VAL A 6 -24.93 -18.58 3.59
N LEU A 7 -24.55 -18.95 2.38
CA LEU A 7 -23.20 -19.33 1.95
C LEU A 7 -22.16 -18.60 2.79
N VAL A 8 -21.42 -19.32 3.63
CA VAL A 8 -20.13 -18.84 4.12
C VAL A 8 -19.26 -18.73 2.88
N LEU A 9 -19.24 -17.55 2.27
CA LEU A 9 -18.22 -17.22 1.28
C LEU A 9 -16.89 -17.53 1.98
N PRO A 10 -15.98 -18.32 1.39
CA PRO A 10 -14.63 -18.43 1.92
C PRO A 10 -14.15 -17.01 2.21
N SER A 11 -13.74 -16.77 3.46
CA SER A 11 -13.19 -15.50 3.92
C SER A 11 -11.85 -15.29 3.20
N TYR A 12 -11.93 -14.93 1.93
CA TYR A 12 -10.78 -14.63 1.10
C TYR A 12 -10.18 -13.34 1.61
N SER A 13 -8.90 -13.38 1.95
CA SER A 13 -8.13 -12.20 2.27
C SER A 13 -8.19 -11.21 1.11
N GLN A 14 -8.63 -10.00 1.39
CA GLN A 14 -8.70 -8.89 0.44
C GLN A 14 -7.76 -7.79 0.89
N TYR A 15 -7.21 -7.05 -0.07
CA TYR A 15 -6.41 -5.88 0.20
C TYR A 15 -6.76 -4.75 -0.78
N VAL A 16 -6.72 -3.52 -0.29
CA VAL A 16 -6.97 -2.31 -1.07
C VAL A 16 -5.79 -1.39 -0.90
N VAL A 17 -5.23 -0.91 -2.01
CA VAL A 17 -4.14 0.06 -2.04
C VAL A 17 -4.69 1.41 -2.50
N LEU A 18 -4.49 2.44 -1.68
CA LEU A 18 -4.89 3.81 -1.95
C LEU A 18 -3.65 4.63 -2.25
N VAL A 19 -3.56 5.12 -3.49
CA VAL A 19 -2.47 5.98 -3.96
C VAL A 19 -3.02 7.19 -4.71
N PRO A 20 -2.33 8.34 -4.66
CA PRO A 20 -2.74 9.50 -5.43
C PRO A 20 -2.53 9.26 -6.92
N THR A 21 -3.49 9.68 -7.74
CA THR A 21 -3.39 9.62 -9.21
C THR A 21 -2.30 10.53 -9.76
N VAL A 22 -2.03 11.65 -9.08
CA VAL A 22 -1.00 12.63 -9.45
C VAL A 22 -0.05 12.83 -8.27
N VAL A 23 1.23 12.59 -8.51
CA VAL A 23 2.31 12.79 -7.53
C VAL A 23 2.97 14.13 -7.81
N ARG A 24 2.88 15.06 -6.85
CA ARG A 24 3.55 16.36 -6.97
C ARG A 24 5.00 16.26 -6.52
N SER A 25 5.92 16.81 -7.31
CA SER A 25 7.33 16.86 -6.95
C SER A 25 7.51 17.71 -5.68
N ASP A 26 8.42 17.26 -4.79
CA ASP A 26 8.80 17.94 -3.55
C ASP A 26 7.68 18.11 -2.49
N SER A 27 6.48 17.61 -2.77
CA SER A 27 5.37 17.53 -1.82
C SER A 27 5.37 16.17 -1.10
N PRO A 28 5.13 16.12 0.22
CA PRO A 28 4.75 14.87 0.88
C PRO A 28 3.45 14.34 0.25
N GLN A 29 3.47 13.08 -0.13
CA GLN A 29 2.32 12.33 -0.62
C GLN A 29 2.14 11.10 0.28
N THR A 30 0.94 10.54 0.32
CA THR A 30 0.63 9.40 1.18
C THR A 30 0.16 8.22 0.33
N ALA A 31 0.68 7.04 0.62
CA ALA A 31 0.16 5.78 0.11
C ALA A 31 -0.36 4.96 1.30
N CYS A 32 -1.53 4.35 1.16
CA CYS A 32 -2.10 3.53 2.22
C CYS A 32 -2.47 2.15 1.69
N VAL A 33 -2.50 1.17 2.59
CA VAL A 33 -3.02 -0.16 2.33
C VAL A 33 -3.98 -0.54 3.45
N GLN A 34 -5.06 -1.20 3.06
CA GLN A 34 -6.03 -1.81 3.95
C GLN A 34 -6.08 -3.30 3.68
N PHE A 35 -6.04 -4.10 4.74
CA PHE A 35 -6.26 -5.54 4.65
C PHE A 35 -7.60 -5.91 5.28
N HIS A 36 -8.26 -6.93 4.74
CA HIS A 36 -9.49 -7.50 5.27
C HIS A 36 -9.44 -9.03 5.18
N GLY A 37 -9.88 -9.71 6.22
CA GLY A 37 -9.89 -11.18 6.30
C GLY A 37 -8.51 -11.83 6.49
N LEU A 38 -7.53 -11.14 7.09
CA LEU A 38 -6.23 -11.76 7.41
C LEU A 38 -6.37 -12.77 8.55
N SER A 39 -6.12 -14.04 8.25
CA SER A 39 -6.02 -15.14 9.23
C SER A 39 -4.60 -15.33 9.78
N GLU A 40 -3.59 -14.93 9.01
CA GLU A 40 -2.18 -15.11 9.32
C GLU A 40 -1.42 -13.78 9.18
N PRO A 41 -0.35 -13.57 9.99
CA PRO A 41 0.53 -12.43 9.81
C PRO A 41 1.25 -12.45 8.46
N LEU A 42 1.55 -11.28 7.90
CA LEU A 42 2.29 -11.14 6.64
C LEU A 42 3.37 -10.05 6.70
N SER A 43 4.36 -10.18 5.82
CA SER A 43 5.30 -9.11 5.53
C SER A 43 4.81 -8.31 4.33
N LEU A 44 4.72 -6.99 4.49
CA LEU A 44 4.29 -6.04 3.47
C LEU A 44 5.47 -5.20 3.02
N SER A 45 5.64 -5.04 1.71
CA SER A 45 6.52 -4.04 1.12
C SER A 45 5.79 -3.28 0.03
N ILE A 46 5.81 -1.96 0.08
CA ILE A 46 5.29 -1.10 -0.99
C ILE A 46 6.46 -0.39 -1.67
N ILE A 47 6.58 -0.60 -2.97
CA ILE A 47 7.69 -0.11 -3.79
C ILE A 47 7.11 0.80 -4.88
N LEU A 48 7.69 1.99 -5.00
CA LEU A 48 7.41 2.93 -6.08
C LEU A 48 8.46 2.80 -7.17
N GLU A 49 8.02 2.49 -8.39
CA GLU A 49 8.86 2.38 -9.57
C GLU A 49 8.51 3.49 -10.57
N TYR A 50 9.52 4.27 -10.99
CA TYR A 50 9.36 5.30 -12.02
C TYR A 50 10.66 5.50 -12.80
N GLY A 51 10.58 5.38 -14.13
CA GLY A 51 11.78 5.38 -14.98
C GLY A 51 12.74 4.24 -14.59
N SER A 52 13.97 4.60 -14.20
CA SER A 52 14.98 3.66 -13.69
C SER A 52 15.10 3.69 -12.15
N VAL A 53 14.18 4.36 -11.45
CA VAL A 53 14.22 4.50 -9.99
C VAL A 53 13.25 3.51 -9.36
N GLN A 54 13.76 2.72 -8.42
CA GLN A 54 12.98 1.87 -7.53
C GLN A 54 13.16 2.39 -6.11
N LYS A 55 12.07 2.73 -5.42
CA LYS A 55 12.10 3.28 -4.06
C LYS A 55 11.08 2.59 -3.18
N THR A 56 11.55 1.91 -2.12
CA THR A 56 10.67 1.39 -1.06
C THR A 56 10.04 2.55 -0.31
N LEU A 57 8.70 2.57 -0.26
CA LEU A 57 7.93 3.57 0.47
C LEU A 57 7.84 3.19 1.95
N PHE A 58 7.52 1.92 2.22
CA PHE A 58 7.53 1.33 3.55
C PHE A 58 7.52 -0.19 3.47
N GLU A 59 8.07 -0.80 4.53
CA GLU A 59 8.07 -2.24 4.77
C GLU A 59 7.62 -2.49 6.20
N GLU A 60 6.62 -3.34 6.40
CA GLU A 60 6.00 -3.58 7.69
C GLU A 60 5.57 -5.03 7.89
N PHE A 61 5.56 -5.48 9.15
CA PHE A 61 4.97 -6.75 9.53
C PHE A 61 3.54 -6.53 10.05
N VAL A 62 2.56 -7.12 9.37
CA VAL A 62 1.13 -6.93 9.64
C VAL A 62 0.59 -8.16 10.37
N THR A 63 0.16 -7.99 11.61
CA THR A 63 -0.30 -9.10 12.48
C THR A 63 -1.81 -9.08 12.75
N LYS A 64 -2.50 -7.98 12.42
CA LYS A 64 -3.90 -7.78 12.78
C LYS A 64 -4.78 -7.73 11.53
N ASN A 65 -5.90 -8.45 11.60
CA ASN A 65 -6.99 -8.29 10.64
C ASN A 65 -7.56 -6.86 10.69
N ASP A 66 -8.06 -6.37 9.55
CA ASP A 66 -8.60 -5.01 9.41
C ASP A 66 -7.58 -3.90 9.71
N SER A 67 -6.31 -4.16 9.39
CA SER A 67 -5.24 -3.20 9.56
C SER A 67 -5.19 -2.21 8.40
N PHE A 68 -5.11 -0.94 8.75
CA PHE A 68 -4.90 0.18 7.84
C PHE A 68 -3.51 0.78 8.11
N LYS A 69 -2.67 0.85 7.08
CA LYS A 69 -1.30 1.35 7.16
C LYS A 69 -1.07 2.40 6.09
N CYS A 70 -0.37 3.47 6.45
CA CYS A 70 -0.01 4.54 5.53
C CYS A 70 1.46 4.88 5.68
N GLY A 71 2.11 5.15 4.55
CA GLY A 71 3.45 5.70 4.49
C GLY A 71 3.45 7.01 3.71
N GLU A 72 4.18 8.00 4.24
CA GLU A 72 4.47 9.23 3.50
C GLU A 72 5.68 9.04 2.60
N PHE A 73 5.62 9.64 1.41
CA PHE A 73 6.73 9.61 0.46
C PHE A 73 6.84 10.93 -0.32
N LYS A 74 8.05 11.19 -0.81
CA LYS A 74 8.36 12.30 -1.71
C LYS A 74 9.02 11.76 -2.97
N VAL A 75 8.63 12.33 -4.10
CA VAL A 75 9.27 12.12 -5.40
C VAL A 75 9.98 13.40 -5.81
N PHE A 76 11.27 13.26 -6.09
CA PHE A 76 12.10 14.36 -6.58
C PHE A 76 12.08 14.37 -8.11
N SER A 77 11.93 15.54 -8.71
CA SER A 77 11.96 15.69 -10.15
C SER A 77 13.38 15.47 -10.68
N VAL A 78 13.50 14.79 -11.84
CA VAL A 78 14.78 14.46 -12.49
C VAL A 78 15.62 15.71 -12.78
N LEU A 79 14.98 16.85 -13.02
CA LEU A 79 15.61 18.16 -13.21
C LEU A 79 16.43 18.64 -11.98
N ARG A 80 16.15 18.12 -10.78
CA ARG A 80 16.93 18.44 -9.57
C ARG A 80 18.13 17.52 -9.40
N LEU A 81 18.00 16.24 -9.74
CA LEU A 81 19.10 15.27 -9.69
C LEU A 81 20.25 15.69 -10.63
N LEU A 82 19.93 16.30 -11.78
CA LEU A 82 20.93 16.83 -12.72
C LEU A 82 21.52 18.19 -12.32
N LYS A 83 20.92 18.93 -11.38
CA LYS A 83 21.44 20.22 -10.89
C LYS A 83 22.36 20.09 -9.68
N GLN A 84 22.54 18.87 -9.18
CA GLN A 84 23.34 18.57 -8.00
C GLN A 84 24.66 17.86 -8.35
N VAL A 85 24.95 17.74 -9.66
CA VAL A 85 26.20 17.24 -10.26
C VAL A 85 26.95 18.41 -10.89
#